data_AF-A0A7V9J6S7-F1
#
_entry.id   AF-A0A7V9J6S7-F1
#
_cell.length_a   1.000
_cell.length_b   1.000
_cell.length_c   1.000
_cell.angle_alpha   90.00
_cell.angle_beta   90.00
_cell.angle_gamma   90.00
#
_symmetry.space_group_name_H-M   'P 1'
#
loop_
_entity.id
_entity.type
_entity.pdbx_description
1 polymer ?
#
loop_
_entity_poly.entity_id
_entity_poly.type
_entity_poly.pdbx_seq_one_letter_code
_entity_poly.pdbx_strand_id
1 'polypeptide(L)'
;MVLSQLLVVAQGDGSLGGGKIDNFIIQPVVHQTNGVLVILSLLGAALWLTWLAVKHRPFDRTAQILVVVSQVFLAIQALLGIKLLDQGMGVVQLYIHYVGGLLPLGFFLVAGSLRFDDPRRRARVLAVFVDIGLASAVMAYVIGQAYVNR
;
A
#
# COMPACT_ATOMS: atom_id res chain seq x y z
N MET A 1 14.51 -26.15 -3.69
CA MET A 1 15.51 -25.31 -4.39
C MET A 1 14.74 -24.42 -5.36
N VAL A 2 14.23 -23.24 -5.02
CA VAL A 2 14.81 -22.03 -4.40
C VAL A 2 15.86 -21.36 -5.31
N LEU A 3 15.47 -20.16 -5.82
CA LEU A 3 16.26 -19.09 -6.47
C LEU A 3 16.66 -19.25 -7.95
N SER A 4 15.86 -18.73 -8.88
CA SER A 4 16.37 -18.32 -10.21
C SER A 4 15.50 -17.36 -11.06
N GLN A 5 14.32 -16.90 -10.61
CA GLN A 5 13.52 -15.96 -11.43
C GLN A 5 13.67 -14.50 -10.98
N LEU A 6 14.89 -13.98 -11.13
CA LEU A 6 15.19 -12.55 -11.01
C LEU A 6 15.44 -11.99 -12.40
N LEU A 7 14.57 -11.07 -12.80
CA LEU A 7 14.78 -10.03 -13.83
C LEU A 7 15.26 -10.53 -15.22
N VAL A 8 14.33 -10.74 -16.15
CA VAL A 8 14.66 -10.72 -17.58
C VAL A 8 14.49 -9.27 -18.07
N VAL A 9 15.62 -8.59 -18.31
CA VAL A 9 15.66 -7.29 -18.98
C VAL A 9 15.75 -7.55 -20.49
N ALA A 10 14.65 -7.33 -21.22
CA ALA A 10 14.68 -7.26 -22.67
C ALA A 10 14.73 -5.78 -23.07
N GLN A 11 15.85 -5.35 -23.66
CA GLN A 11 16.00 -4.02 -24.26
C GLN A 11 15.27 -4.00 -25.61
N GLY A 12 14.31 -3.08 -25.78
CA GLY A 12 13.70 -2.76 -27.06
C GLY A 12 14.00 -1.31 -27.42
N ASP A 13 14.82 -1.10 -28.44
CA ASP A 13 15.18 0.20 -28.99
C ASP A 13 14.06 0.74 -29.88
N GLY A 14 13.64 1.98 -29.65
CA GLY A 14 12.68 2.68 -30.50
C GLY A 14 12.55 4.16 -30.14
N SER A 15 12.96 5.03 -31.06
CA SER A 15 12.88 6.49 -30.93
C SER A 15 11.43 6.95 -30.77
N LEU A 16 11.15 7.66 -29.67
CA LEU A 16 9.81 8.06 -29.18
C LEU A 16 8.99 6.86 -28.65
N GLY A 17 9.34 6.45 -27.42
CA GLY A 17 8.77 5.29 -26.72
C GLY A 17 7.25 5.28 -26.73
N GLY A 18 6.66 4.14 -27.13
CA GLY A 18 5.24 3.97 -27.45
C GLY A 18 4.26 4.10 -26.27
N GLY A 19 4.29 5.23 -25.56
CA GLY A 19 3.42 5.54 -24.43
C GLY A 19 3.79 4.86 -23.11
N LYS A 20 4.97 4.22 -23.02
CA LYS A 20 5.44 3.50 -21.84
C LYS A 20 6.50 4.29 -21.09
N ILE A 21 6.39 4.37 -19.76
CA ILE A 21 7.35 5.06 -18.87
C ILE A 21 8.73 4.41 -18.95
N ASP A 22 8.78 3.08 -19.01
CA ASP A 22 10.00 2.29 -19.20
C ASP A 22 9.71 0.92 -19.83
N ASN A 23 10.77 0.19 -20.19
CA ASN A 23 10.68 -1.15 -20.79
C ASN A 23 10.67 -2.30 -19.75
N PHE A 24 10.68 -2.00 -18.46
CA PHE A 24 10.59 -3.01 -17.41
C PHE A 24 9.16 -3.57 -17.34
N ILE A 25 9.02 -4.89 -17.20
CA ILE A 25 7.73 -5.57 -17.14
C ILE A 25 7.55 -6.17 -15.76
N ILE A 26 6.50 -5.75 -15.07
CA ILE A 26 6.09 -6.34 -13.79
C ILE A 26 4.95 -7.32 -14.03
N GLN A 27 5.04 -8.48 -13.39
CA GLN A 27 3.97 -9.48 -13.42
C GLN A 27 2.86 -9.09 -12.42
N PRO A 28 1.57 -9.25 -12.77
CA PRO A 28 0.45 -8.92 -11.87
C PRO A 28 0.51 -9.61 -10.51
N VAL A 29 1.07 -10.82 -10.45
CA VAL A 29 1.23 -11.58 -9.20
C VAL A 29 2.06 -10.80 -8.16
N VAL A 30 3.06 -10.02 -8.58
CA VAL A 30 3.90 -9.23 -7.67
C VAL A 30 3.06 -8.16 -6.95
N HIS A 31 2.18 -7.49 -7.69
CA HIS A 31 1.25 -6.50 -7.15
C HIS A 31 0.18 -7.12 -6.24
N GLN A 32 -0.31 -8.32 -6.58
CA GLN A 32 -1.26 -9.05 -5.75
C GLN A 32 -0.62 -9.51 -4.43
N THR A 33 0.58 -10.10 -4.51
CA THR A 33 1.35 -10.51 -3.32
C THR A 33 1.65 -9.31 -2.42
N ASN A 34 2.11 -8.19 -2.98
CA ASN A 34 2.34 -7.00 -2.19
C ASN A 34 1.04 -6.44 -1.58
N GLY A 35 -0.10 -6.56 -2.27
CA GLY A 35 -1.42 -6.22 -1.72
C GLY A 35 -1.77 -7.01 -0.45
N VAL A 36 -1.43 -8.29 -0.38
CA VAL A 36 -1.58 -9.09 0.85
C VAL A 36 -0.67 -8.57 1.96
N LEU A 37 0.58 -8.23 1.65
CA LEU A 37 1.52 -7.67 2.62
C LEU A 37 1.07 -6.30 3.16
N VAL A 38 0.45 -5.47 2.33
CA VAL A 38 -0.20 -4.22 2.75
C VAL A 38 -1.28 -4.51 3.79
N ILE A 39 -2.19 -5.45 3.52
CA ILE A 39 -3.28 -5.79 4.45
C ILE A 39 -2.72 -6.32 5.76
N LEU A 40 -1.76 -7.24 5.73
CA LEU A 40 -1.19 -7.83 6.94
C LEU A 40 -0.43 -6.80 7.79
N SER A 41 0.34 -5.92 7.16
CA SER A 41 1.07 -4.85 7.86
C SER A 41 0.11 -3.83 8.47
N LEU A 42 -0.89 -3.37 7.72
CA LEU A 42 -1.95 -2.49 8.21
C LEU A 42 -2.75 -3.13 9.36
N LEU A 43 -3.07 -4.42 9.27
CA LEU A 43 -3.76 -5.14 10.34
C LEU A 43 -2.92 -5.17 11.61
N GLY A 44 -1.62 -5.48 11.51
CA GLY A 44 -0.72 -5.44 12.66
C GLY A 44 -0.65 -4.05 13.31
N ALA A 45 -0.51 -2.99 12.48
CA ALA A 45 -0.49 -1.62 12.95
C ALA A 45 -1.82 -1.20 13.60
N ALA A 46 -2.96 -1.55 12.98
CA ALA A 46 -4.31 -1.28 13.47
C ALA A 46 -4.52 -1.90 14.85
N LEU A 47 -4.27 -3.21 14.97
CA LEU A 47 -4.43 -3.93 16.23
C LEU A 47 -3.58 -3.33 17.35
N TRP A 48 -2.31 -3.01 17.07
CA TRP A 48 -1.41 -2.45 18.07
C TRP A 48 -1.79 -1.02 18.48
N LEU A 49 -2.07 -0.14 17.51
CA LEU A 49 -2.46 1.25 17.79
C LEU A 49 -3.80 1.32 18.52
N THR A 50 -4.77 0.49 18.13
CA THR A 50 -6.07 0.40 18.80
C THR A 50 -5.91 -0.15 20.22
N TRP A 51 -5.04 -1.15 20.44
CA TRP A 51 -4.70 -1.59 21.79
C TRP A 51 -4.08 -0.48 22.63
N LEU A 52 -3.10 0.27 22.10
CA LEU A 52 -2.50 1.42 22.80
C LEU A 52 -3.57 2.47 23.13
N ALA A 53 -4.46 2.78 22.19
CA ALA A 53 -5.54 3.74 22.36
C ALA A 53 -6.51 3.33 23.48
N VAL A 54 -6.96 2.07 23.48
CA VAL A 54 -7.88 1.51 24.49
C VAL A 54 -7.21 1.42 25.86
N LYS A 55 -5.91 1.11 25.91
CA LYS A 55 -5.15 1.07 27.17
C LYS A 55 -4.59 2.43 27.60
N HIS A 56 -4.93 3.51 26.90
CA HIS A 56 -4.43 4.87 27.14
C HIS A 56 -2.90 4.96 27.23
N ARG A 57 -2.19 4.14 26.44
CA ARG A 57 -0.74 4.09 26.38
C ARG A 57 -0.18 5.08 25.35
N PRO A 58 1.03 5.61 25.56
CA PRO A 58 1.67 6.48 24.56
C PRO A 58 2.07 5.70 23.31
N PHE A 59 2.19 6.40 22.18
CA PHE A 59 2.78 5.86 20.96
C PHE A 59 4.21 5.38 21.24
N ASP A 60 4.48 4.09 20.97
CA ASP A 60 5.73 3.41 21.30
C ASP A 60 6.54 3.01 20.06
N ARG A 61 7.70 2.38 20.29
CA ARG A 61 8.61 1.95 19.23
C ARG A 61 7.99 0.85 18.35
N THR A 62 7.18 -0.03 18.92
CA THR A 62 6.49 -1.08 18.18
C THR A 62 5.48 -0.48 17.22
N ALA A 63 4.67 0.49 17.68
CA ALA A 63 3.75 1.24 16.83
C ALA A 63 4.50 1.96 15.70
N GLN A 64 5.64 2.57 16.01
CA GLN A 64 6.47 3.24 15.00
C GLN A 64 6.93 2.27 13.91
N ILE A 65 7.47 1.10 14.28
CA ILE A 65 7.94 0.09 13.33
C ILE A 65 6.78 -0.40 12.44
N LEU A 66 5.65 -0.76 13.05
CA LEU A 66 4.47 -1.26 12.31
C LEU A 66 3.93 -0.23 11.32
N VAL A 67 3.86 1.03 11.73
CA VAL A 67 3.43 2.15 10.88
C VAL A 67 4.40 2.37 9.72
N VAL A 68 5.72 2.34 9.97
CA VAL A 68 6.74 2.48 8.91
C VAL A 68 6.66 1.32 7.93
N VAL A 69 6.57 0.09 8.40
CA VAL A 69 6.45 -1.11 7.54
C VAL A 69 5.19 -1.01 6.66
N SER A 70 4.06 -0.58 7.24
CA SER A 70 2.82 -0.37 6.48
C SER A 70 2.99 0.68 5.38
N GLN A 71 3.67 1.80 5.67
CA GLN A 71 3.95 2.84 4.68
C GLN A 71 4.85 2.34 3.54
N VAL A 72 5.87 1.53 3.86
CA VAL A 72 6.76 0.96 2.84
C VAL A 72 5.98 0.07 1.89
N PHE A 73 5.16 -0.85 2.40
CA PHE A 73 4.36 -1.73 1.54
C PHE A 73 3.31 -0.96 0.73
N LEU A 74 2.68 0.07 1.31
CA LEU A 74 1.76 0.94 0.59
C LEU A 74 2.43 1.72 -0.54
N ALA A 75 3.63 2.26 -0.29
CA ALA A 75 4.41 2.96 -1.32
C ALA A 75 4.78 2.01 -2.46
N ILE A 76 5.26 0.80 -2.14
CA ILE A 76 5.52 -0.23 -3.14
C ILE A 76 4.23 -0.58 -3.90
N GLN A 77 3.10 -0.73 -3.22
CA GLN A 77 1.82 -1.07 -3.86
C GLN A 77 1.39 -0.01 -4.86
N ALA A 78 1.53 1.28 -4.50
CA ALA A 78 1.23 2.39 -5.37
C ALA A 78 2.12 2.40 -6.61
N LEU A 79 3.43 2.20 -6.45
CA LEU A 79 4.39 2.13 -7.56
C LEU A 79 4.09 0.94 -8.50
N LEU A 80 3.81 -0.23 -7.93
CA LEU A 80 3.41 -1.41 -8.70
C LEU A 80 2.10 -1.14 -9.47
N GLY A 81 1.11 -0.51 -8.83
CA GLY A 81 -0.16 -0.15 -9.48
C GLY A 81 0.03 0.80 -10.66
N ILE A 82 0.81 1.88 -10.47
CA ILE A 82 1.17 2.81 -11.55
C ILE A 82 1.85 2.07 -12.70
N LYS A 83 2.77 1.16 -12.40
CA LYS A 83 3.48 0.43 -13.45
C LYS A 83 2.57 -0.54 -14.22
N LEU A 84 1.65 -1.23 -13.54
CA LEU A 84 0.69 -2.10 -14.23
C LEU A 84 -0.26 -1.30 -15.14
N LEU A 85 -0.64 -0.08 -14.73
CA LEU A 85 -1.40 0.85 -15.54
C LEU A 85 -0.63 1.30 -16.79
N ASP A 86 0.66 1.60 -16.65
CA ASP A 86 1.59 1.89 -17.76
C ASP A 86 1.71 0.70 -18.73
N GLN A 87 1.58 -0.53 -18.22
CA GLN A 87 1.51 -1.75 -19.04
C GLN A 87 0.13 -2.02 -19.66
N GLY A 88 -0.84 -1.11 -19.50
CA GLY A 88 -2.20 -1.20 -20.04
C GLY A 88 -3.16 -2.08 -19.22
N MET A 89 -2.78 -2.52 -18.03
CA MET A 89 -3.62 -3.37 -17.18
C MET A 89 -4.47 -2.54 -16.22
N GLY A 90 -5.73 -2.95 -16.00
CA GLY A 90 -6.55 -2.40 -14.92
C GLY A 90 -7.17 -1.01 -15.18
N VAL A 91 -7.20 -0.54 -16.43
CA VAL A 91 -7.77 0.77 -16.82
C VAL A 91 -9.22 0.96 -16.35
N VAL A 92 -10.03 -0.10 -16.34
CA VAL A 92 -11.42 -0.06 -15.85
C VAL A 92 -11.51 0.06 -14.33
N GLN A 93 -10.46 -0.36 -13.61
CA GLN A 93 -10.40 -0.35 -12.14
C GLN A 93 -9.67 0.87 -11.59
N LEU A 94 -9.21 1.78 -12.46
CA LEU A 94 -8.40 2.94 -12.13
C LEU A 94 -8.99 3.75 -10.96
N TYR A 95 -10.30 3.95 -10.95
CA TYR A 95 -10.98 4.74 -9.91
C TYR A 95 -10.98 4.03 -8.54
N ILE A 96 -11.19 2.70 -8.53
CA ILE A 96 -11.13 1.88 -7.32
C ILE A 96 -9.69 1.85 -6.79
N HIS A 97 -8.72 1.79 -7.70
CA HIS A 97 -7.30 1.77 -7.37
C HIS A 97 -6.82 3.10 -6.77
N TYR A 98 -7.22 4.23 -7.35
CA TYR A 98 -6.88 5.55 -6.83
C TYR A 98 -7.60 5.86 -5.52
N VAL A 99 -8.92 5.70 -5.47
CA VAL A 99 -9.68 6.07 -4.27
C VAL A 99 -9.41 5.08 -3.14
N GLY A 100 -9.57 3.78 -3.38
CA GLY A 100 -9.39 2.75 -2.34
C GLY A 100 -7.93 2.50 -1.97
N GLY A 101 -7.00 2.57 -2.93
CA GLY A 101 -5.59 2.24 -2.73
C GLY A 101 -4.71 3.39 -2.25
N LEU A 102 -5.01 4.65 -2.63
CA LEU A 102 -4.22 5.81 -2.18
C LEU A 102 -4.76 6.49 -0.93
N LEU A 103 -6.03 6.30 -0.56
CA LEU A 103 -6.59 6.80 0.70
C LEU A 103 -5.70 6.45 1.92
N PRO A 104 -5.26 5.20 2.11
CA PRO A 104 -4.37 4.84 3.21
C PRO A 104 -3.06 5.65 3.22
N LEU A 105 -2.45 5.84 2.04
CA LEU A 105 -1.23 6.63 1.90
C LEU A 105 -1.48 8.10 2.23
N GLY A 106 -2.60 8.67 1.78
CA GLY A 106 -3.04 10.02 2.12
C GLY A 106 -3.22 10.21 3.63
N PHE A 107 -3.84 9.26 4.33
CA PHE A 107 -3.98 9.31 5.79
C PHE A 107 -2.64 9.27 6.51
N PHE A 108 -1.68 8.46 6.06
CA PHE A 108 -0.33 8.46 6.64
C PHE A 108 0.40 9.78 6.41
N LEU A 109 0.29 10.39 5.22
CA LEU A 109 0.88 11.69 4.93
C LEU A 109 0.28 12.79 5.81
N VAL A 110 -1.05 12.82 5.94
CA VAL A 110 -1.75 13.74 6.85
C VAL A 110 -1.27 13.51 8.28
N ALA A 111 -1.28 12.27 8.76
CA ALA A 111 -0.86 11.97 10.12
C ALA A 111 0.62 12.30 10.39
N GLY A 112 1.50 12.13 9.42
CA GLY A 112 2.92 12.51 9.51
C GLY A 112 3.15 14.02 9.52
N SER A 113 2.26 14.79 8.89
CA SER A 113 2.31 16.27 8.88
C SER A 113 1.82 16.91 10.20
N LEU A 114 1.05 16.17 11.00
CA LEU A 114 0.53 16.66 12.26
C LEU A 114 1.60 16.63 13.35
N ARG A 115 1.78 17.76 14.05
CA ARG A 115 2.56 17.81 15.30
C ARG A 115 1.68 17.34 16.45
N PHE A 116 2.14 16.34 17.19
CA PHE A 116 1.47 15.83 18.37
C PHE A 116 2.30 16.11 19.61
N ASP A 117 1.81 17.00 20.46
CA ASP A 117 2.47 17.31 21.75
C ASP A 117 2.23 16.19 22.78
N ASP A 118 1.08 15.49 22.68
CA ASP A 118 0.75 14.34 23.52
C ASP A 118 0.92 13.01 22.74
N PRO A 119 1.86 12.13 23.15
CA PRO A 119 2.08 10.85 22.49
C PRO A 119 0.88 9.89 22.62
N ARG A 120 -0.02 10.07 23.60
CA ARG A 120 -1.25 9.28 23.73
C ARG A 120 -2.32 9.75 22.74
N ARG A 121 -2.43 11.06 22.52
CA ARG A 121 -3.28 11.62 21.45
C ARG A 121 -2.80 11.14 20.08
N ARG A 122 -1.49 11.12 19.84
CA ARG A 122 -0.90 10.55 18.63
C ARG A 122 -1.35 9.11 18.38
N ALA A 123 -1.27 8.24 19.38
CA ALA A 123 -1.68 6.84 19.25
C ALA A 123 -3.17 6.71 18.86
N ARG A 124 -4.05 7.49 19.50
CA ARG A 124 -5.50 7.48 19.21
C ARG A 124 -5.82 7.96 17.80
N VAL A 125 -5.21 9.07 17.36
CA VAL A 125 -5.43 9.61 16.01
C VAL A 125 -4.89 8.64 14.95
N LEU A 126 -3.71 8.08 15.17
CA LEU A 126 -3.15 7.07 14.27
C LEU A 126 -3.98 5.79 14.22
N ALA A 127 -4.56 5.34 15.33
CA ALA A 127 -5.47 4.19 15.33
C ALA A 127 -6.63 4.41 14.35
N VAL A 128 -7.33 5.55 14.45
CA VAL A 128 -8.44 5.89 13.55
C VAL A 128 -7.99 5.90 12.08
N PHE A 129 -6.87 6.55 11.77
CA PHE A 129 -6.38 6.63 10.39
C PHE A 129 -5.94 5.29 9.83
N VAL A 130 -5.27 4.46 10.63
CA VAL A 130 -4.83 3.13 10.23
C VAL A 130 -6.02 2.19 10.07
N ASP A 131 -7.04 2.27 10.91
CA ASP A 131 -8.27 1.47 10.79
C ASP A 131 -9.05 1.80 9.51
N ILE A 132 -9.21 3.10 9.20
CA ILE A 132 -9.82 3.53 7.93
C ILE A 132 -8.96 3.09 6.75
N GLY A 133 -7.64 3.23 6.85
CA GLY A 133 -6.69 2.77 5.83
C GLY A 133 -6.79 1.27 5.58
N LEU A 134 -6.90 0.46 6.64
CA LEU A 134 -7.07 -0.99 6.54
C LEU A 134 -8.38 -1.35 5.85
N ALA A 135 -9.50 -0.74 6.26
CA ALA A 135 -10.81 -0.97 5.64
C ALA A 135 -10.77 -0.64 4.14
N SER A 136 -10.16 0.49 3.79
CA SER A 136 -9.99 0.91 2.39
C SER A 136 -9.12 -0.06 1.58
N ALA A 137 -7.99 -0.51 2.15
CA ALA A 137 -7.09 -1.45 1.50
C ALA A 137 -7.74 -2.82 1.28
N VAL A 138 -8.47 -3.34 2.27
CA VAL A 138 -9.23 -4.61 2.15
C VAL A 138 -10.29 -4.49 1.07
N MET A 139 -11.08 -3.41 1.07
CA MET A 139 -12.09 -3.17 0.05
C MET A 139 -11.45 -3.13 -1.36
N ALA A 140 -10.38 -2.36 -1.54
CA ALA A 140 -9.68 -2.26 -2.82
C ALA A 140 -9.15 -3.62 -3.30
N TYR A 141 -8.56 -4.41 -2.40
CA TYR A 141 -8.03 -5.74 -2.72
C TYR A 141 -9.13 -6.72 -3.11
N VAL A 142 -10.20 -6.81 -2.34
CA VAL A 142 -11.32 -7.72 -2.61
C VAL A 142 -12.00 -7.38 -3.94
N ILE A 143 -12.25 -6.08 -4.19
CA ILE A 143 -12.83 -5.64 -5.45
C ILE A 143 -11.88 -5.98 -6.60
N GLY A 144 -10.59 -5.69 -6.49
CA GLY A 144 -9.59 -6.02 -7.51
C GLY A 144 -9.57 -7.51 -7.87
N GLN A 145 -9.58 -8.38 -6.86
CA GLN A 145 -9.64 -9.84 -7.07
C GLN A 145 -10.92 -10.29 -7.78
N ALA A 146 -12.06 -9.67 -7.47
CA ALA A 146 -13.33 -10.00 -8.11
C ALA A 146 -13.35 -9.68 -9.62
N TYR A 147 -12.54 -8.74 -10.09
CA TYR A 147 -12.43 -8.42 -11.52
C TYR A 147 -11.36 -9.23 -12.25
N VAL A 148 -10.31 -9.70 -11.55
CA VAL A 148 -9.29 -10.57 -12.15
C VAL A 148 -9.81 -11.99 -12.35
N ASN A 149 -10.69 -12.45 -11.46
CA ASN A 149 -11.26 -13.81 -11.51
C ASN A 149 -12.55 -13.91 -12.35
N ARG A 150 -12.84 -12.92 -13.21
CA ARG A 150 -13.95 -12.93 -14.19
C ARG A 150 -13.37 -13.04 -15.58
#